data_AF-A0A6N6ZRX8-F1
#
_entry.id   AF-A0A6N6ZRX8-F1
#
_cell.length_a   1.000
_cell.length_b   1.000
_cell.length_c   1.000
_cell.angle_alpha   90.00
_cell.angle_beta   90.00
_cell.angle_gamma   90.00
#
_symmetry.space_group_name_H-M   'P 1'
#
loop_
_entity.id
_entity.type
_entity.pdbx_description
1 polymer ?
#
loop_
_entity_poly.entity_id
_entity_poly.type
_entity_poly.pdbx_seq_one_letter_code
_entity_poly.pdbx_strand_id
1 'polypeptide(L)'
;MAKGLRYQDDYLVGGPARARVTPNFTLAEYAGAGGGVRVHRELVAAVQVLRDQLGAPLEITGMAPAHGLGAGLQGRFAWLAAGDAAGLEAAARRLLREGDLARVETRAGKLYVEMPDPAHLPALAAERALDRAIAVTAGFETSGDPYLQVTGNFDGAGLSFGPLQVNFKTGTLQELFRRFRARDEARLKACFGPLWTDWLAVLALPSRVRQVAWADALSRGPRKADFDARWKAVLQAVGREPSFRAEMLRYAYDTYGRKLVVALSWLRGLLPVRIANLRCLAALYDLCVQQGSLDRAHDAIRRRVARERPADEFQLTRIAVEERGRTADPRWRADCVSRRLCILEREPVAVSEAGETAERDNPNLYLLRNAPVSQIERYLL
;
A
#
# COMPACT_ATOMS: atom_id res chain seq x y z
N MET A 1 1.25 -9.56 9.41
CA MET A 1 2.51 -9.80 10.14
C MET A 1 2.37 -11.03 11.02
N ALA A 2 3.48 -11.76 11.22
CA ALA A 2 3.48 -12.89 12.14
C ALA A 2 3.19 -12.43 13.58
N LYS A 3 2.25 -13.09 14.25
CA LYS A 3 1.96 -12.84 15.67
C LYS A 3 3.21 -13.16 16.52
N GLY A 4 3.44 -12.35 17.55
CA GLY A 4 4.52 -12.59 18.53
C GLY A 4 5.87 -11.94 18.22
N LEU A 5 5.97 -11.09 17.19
CA LEU A 5 7.12 -10.19 17.04
C LEU A 5 7.14 -9.17 18.18
N ARG A 6 8.34 -8.89 18.72
CA ARG A 6 8.56 -7.93 19.81
C ARG A 6 9.32 -6.72 19.28
N TYR A 7 8.83 -5.54 19.63
CA TYR A 7 9.38 -4.27 19.20
C TYR A 7 9.84 -3.42 20.39
N GLN A 8 10.89 -2.63 20.17
CA GLN A 8 11.34 -1.58 21.07
C GLN A 8 11.83 -0.42 20.21
N ASP A 9 11.15 0.74 20.24
CA ASP A 9 11.53 1.95 19.49
C ASP A 9 11.79 1.68 17.99
N ASP A 10 10.84 1.01 17.32
CA ASP A 10 10.95 0.55 15.92
C ASP A 10 12.10 -0.44 15.63
N TYR A 11 12.77 -0.99 16.66
CA TYR A 11 13.62 -2.17 16.52
C TYR A 11 12.83 -3.44 16.77
N LEU A 12 12.96 -4.40 15.87
CA LEU A 12 12.63 -5.81 16.12
C LEU A 12 13.69 -6.38 17.07
N VAL A 13 13.26 -6.77 18.27
CA VAL A 13 14.15 -7.27 19.35
C VAL A 13 13.88 -8.73 19.72
N GLY A 14 12.90 -9.37 19.09
CA GLY A 14 12.66 -10.79 19.27
C GLY A 14 11.32 -11.27 18.73
N GLY A 15 11.03 -12.55 18.95
CA GLY A 15 9.85 -13.24 18.45
C GLY A 15 10.21 -14.64 17.93
N PRO A 16 9.26 -15.38 17.35
CA PRO A 16 9.53 -16.69 16.78
C PRO A 16 10.55 -16.59 15.62
N ALA A 17 11.56 -17.45 15.60
CA ALA A 17 12.62 -17.43 14.57
C ALA A 17 12.09 -17.46 13.12
N ARG A 18 11.05 -18.26 12.88
CA ARG A 18 10.40 -18.41 11.56
C ARG A 18 9.32 -17.37 11.28
N ALA A 19 9.11 -16.40 12.18
CA ALA A 19 8.15 -15.33 11.97
C ALA A 19 8.57 -14.48 10.77
N ARG A 20 7.67 -14.31 9.79
CA ARG A 20 7.86 -13.39 8.67
C ARG A 20 7.82 -11.96 9.19
N VAL A 21 8.90 -11.21 8.95
CA VAL A 21 9.00 -9.77 9.23
C VAL A 21 8.62 -8.93 8.01
N THR A 22 8.82 -9.51 6.82
CA THR A 22 8.37 -9.05 5.51
C THR A 22 7.95 -10.28 4.69
N PRO A 23 7.28 -10.12 3.52
CA PRO A 23 6.89 -11.26 2.69
C PRO A 23 8.02 -12.27 2.45
N ASN A 24 9.24 -11.77 2.30
CA ASN A 24 10.37 -12.54 1.84
C ASN A 24 11.42 -12.89 2.89
N PHE A 25 11.39 -12.25 4.06
CA PHE A 25 12.38 -12.44 5.11
C PHE A 25 11.74 -12.81 6.45
N THR A 26 12.42 -13.66 7.19
CA THR A 26 12.09 -14.11 8.54
C THR A 26 12.95 -13.40 9.58
N LEU A 27 12.52 -13.46 10.84
CA LEU A 27 13.24 -12.83 11.94
C LEU A 27 14.66 -13.40 12.14
N ALA A 28 14.84 -14.71 11.98
CA ALA A 28 16.13 -15.39 12.18
C ALA A 28 17.22 -14.96 11.19
N GLU A 29 16.84 -14.52 9.98
CA GLU A 29 17.79 -14.03 8.98
C GLU A 29 18.48 -12.73 9.41
N TYR A 30 17.90 -12.01 10.38
CA TYR A 30 18.48 -10.81 10.98
C TYR A 30 19.18 -11.06 12.33
N ALA A 31 19.39 -12.32 12.71
CA ALA A 31 20.10 -12.65 13.93
C ALA A 31 21.59 -12.27 13.84
N GLY A 32 22.12 -11.68 14.91
CA GLY A 32 23.55 -11.48 15.08
C GLY A 32 24.28 -12.79 15.40
N ALA A 33 25.61 -12.72 15.55
CA ALA A 33 26.45 -13.90 15.82
C ALA A 33 26.05 -14.68 17.09
N GLY A 34 25.44 -14.02 18.08
CA GLY A 34 24.93 -14.64 19.31
C GLY A 34 23.47 -15.12 19.24
N GLY A 35 22.85 -15.16 18.05
CA GLY A 35 21.46 -15.58 17.86
C GLY A 35 20.40 -14.54 18.29
N GLY A 36 20.78 -13.50 19.02
CA GLY A 36 19.92 -12.37 19.35
C GLY A 36 19.59 -11.51 18.11
N VAL A 37 18.37 -11.00 18.06
CA VAL A 37 17.90 -10.12 16.99
C VAL A 37 17.74 -8.71 17.53
N ARG A 38 18.34 -7.74 16.83
CA ARG A 38 18.09 -6.31 17.01
C ARG A 38 18.23 -5.67 15.64
N VAL A 39 17.13 -5.40 14.98
CA VAL A 39 17.13 -4.80 13.63
C VAL A 39 16.04 -3.73 13.51
N HIS A 40 16.38 -2.58 12.95
CA HIS A 40 15.44 -1.50 12.77
C HIS A 40 14.49 -1.78 11.59
N ARG A 41 13.20 -1.45 11.75
CA ARG A 41 12.16 -1.73 10.74
C ARG A 41 12.41 -1.09 9.38
N GLU A 42 13.06 0.07 9.36
CA GLU A 42 13.42 0.74 8.10
C GLU A 42 14.48 -0.05 7.31
N LEU A 43 15.46 -0.67 7.97
CA LEU A 43 16.42 -1.55 7.30
C LEU A 43 15.72 -2.79 6.75
N VAL A 44 14.86 -3.42 7.56
CA VAL A 44 14.08 -4.59 7.12
C VAL A 44 13.22 -4.27 5.90
N ALA A 45 12.60 -3.09 5.88
CA ALA A 45 11.86 -2.59 4.73
C ALA A 45 12.76 -2.36 3.51
N ALA A 46 13.92 -1.71 3.69
CA ALA A 46 14.85 -1.45 2.60
C ALA A 46 15.38 -2.75 1.96
N VAL A 47 15.70 -3.77 2.75
CA VAL A 47 16.13 -5.09 2.26
C VAL A 47 15.01 -5.79 1.47
N GLN A 48 13.76 -5.69 1.93
CA GLN A 48 12.61 -6.21 1.19
C GLN A 48 12.42 -5.49 -0.15
N VAL A 49 12.42 -4.15 -0.16
CA VAL A 49 12.28 -3.37 -1.39
C VAL A 49 13.45 -3.65 -2.34
N LEU A 50 14.66 -3.85 -1.81
CA LEU A 50 15.84 -4.21 -2.61
C LEU A 50 15.64 -5.55 -3.33
N ARG A 51 15.14 -6.57 -2.62
CA ARG A 51 14.79 -7.86 -3.25
C ARG A 51 13.74 -7.68 -4.33
N ASP A 52 12.69 -6.89 -4.09
CA ASP A 52 11.62 -6.69 -5.06
C ASP A 52 12.12 -5.95 -6.31
N GLN A 53 13.02 -4.97 -6.16
CA GLN A 53 13.66 -4.28 -7.29
C GLN A 53 14.65 -5.17 -8.05
N LEU A 54 15.36 -6.06 -7.35
CA LEU A 54 16.26 -7.03 -7.96
C LEU A 54 15.49 -8.08 -8.77
N GLY A 55 14.29 -8.47 -8.33
CA GLY A 55 13.48 -9.50 -8.98
C GLY A 55 14.06 -10.92 -8.87
N ALA A 56 15.04 -11.13 -7.98
CA ALA A 56 15.73 -12.41 -7.77
C ALA A 56 15.92 -12.70 -6.26
N PRO A 57 16.26 -13.94 -5.87
CA PRO A 57 16.60 -14.27 -4.49
C PRO A 57 17.75 -13.39 -3.95
N LEU A 58 17.60 -12.95 -2.70
CA LEU A 58 18.56 -12.12 -1.97
C LEU A 58 18.75 -12.72 -0.57
N GLU A 59 19.99 -12.85 -0.14
CA GLU A 59 20.38 -13.45 1.14
C GLU A 59 20.97 -12.39 2.08
N ILE A 60 20.60 -12.46 3.35
CA ILE A 60 21.26 -11.71 4.44
C ILE A 60 22.38 -12.59 4.98
N THR A 61 23.61 -12.26 4.61
CA THR A 61 24.81 -13.05 4.95
C THR A 61 25.45 -12.65 6.28
N GLY A 62 24.97 -11.58 6.92
CA GLY A 62 25.42 -11.19 8.25
C GLY A 62 24.96 -9.81 8.72
N MET A 63 24.93 -9.66 10.04
CA MET A 63 24.56 -8.43 10.77
C MET A 63 25.71 -7.90 11.65
N ALA A 64 26.90 -8.50 11.55
CA ALA A 64 28.06 -8.13 12.35
C ALA A 64 28.93 -7.08 11.64
N PRO A 65 29.52 -6.11 12.38
CA PRO A 65 30.48 -5.17 11.81
C PRO A 65 31.69 -5.93 11.25
N ALA A 66 32.17 -5.53 10.09
CA ALA A 66 33.34 -6.13 9.44
C ALA A 66 33.99 -5.12 8.50
N HIS A 67 35.29 -5.29 8.21
CA HIS A 67 36.01 -4.46 7.23
C HIS A 67 35.90 -2.94 7.48
N GLY A 68 35.80 -2.52 8.75
CA GLY A 68 35.64 -1.11 9.12
C GLY A 68 34.22 -0.54 8.90
N LEU A 69 33.24 -1.37 8.56
CA LEU A 69 31.85 -0.98 8.32
C LEU A 69 30.93 -1.50 9.44
N GLY A 70 29.89 -0.73 9.79
CA GLY A 70 28.85 -1.12 10.75
C GLY A 70 29.17 -0.92 12.24
N ALA A 71 30.37 -0.45 12.59
CA ALA A 71 30.72 -0.19 14.00
C ALA A 71 29.79 0.87 14.62
N GLY A 72 29.17 0.56 15.78
CA GLY A 72 28.22 1.45 16.46
C GLY A 72 26.82 1.55 15.81
N LEU A 73 26.58 0.78 14.75
CA LEU A 73 25.34 0.82 13.96
C LEU A 73 24.52 -0.47 14.12
N GLN A 74 24.53 -1.07 15.31
CA GLN A 74 23.84 -2.33 15.57
C GLN A 74 22.37 -2.25 15.12
N GLY A 75 21.98 -3.17 14.23
CA GLY A 75 20.63 -3.24 13.67
C GLY A 75 20.28 -2.23 12.57
N ARG A 76 21.26 -1.43 12.11
CA ARG A 76 21.08 -0.38 11.08
C ARG A 76 21.86 -0.64 9.79
N PHE A 77 22.52 -1.78 9.67
CA PHE A 77 23.12 -2.26 8.43
C PHE A 77 22.93 -3.77 8.24
N ALA A 78 23.17 -4.24 7.02
CA ALA A 78 23.20 -5.67 6.69
C ALA A 78 24.25 -5.96 5.61
N TRP A 79 24.78 -7.18 5.63
CA TRP A 79 25.61 -7.74 4.55
C TRP A 79 24.77 -8.66 3.68
N LEU A 80 24.73 -8.38 2.39
CA LEU A 80 23.83 -9.04 1.43
C LEU A 80 24.61 -9.76 0.34
N ALA A 81 24.01 -10.81 -0.21
CA ALA A 81 24.47 -11.51 -1.40
C ALA A 81 23.28 -11.91 -2.29
N ALA A 82 23.57 -12.06 -3.58
CA ALA A 82 22.63 -12.58 -4.58
C ALA A 82 23.42 -13.26 -5.70
N GLY A 83 22.75 -14.11 -6.50
CA GLY A 83 23.38 -14.75 -7.65
C GLY A 83 23.88 -13.75 -8.71
N ASP A 84 23.18 -12.61 -8.85
CA ASP A 84 23.61 -11.47 -9.66
C ASP A 84 24.11 -10.33 -8.75
N ALA A 85 25.42 -10.32 -8.48
CA ALA A 85 26.04 -9.30 -7.63
C ALA A 85 25.98 -7.89 -8.25
N ALA A 86 26.09 -7.79 -9.59
CA ALA A 86 26.05 -6.50 -10.28
C ALA A 86 24.64 -5.90 -10.26
N GLY A 87 23.62 -6.73 -10.49
CA GLY A 87 22.21 -6.33 -10.35
C GLY A 87 21.86 -5.93 -8.93
N LEU A 88 22.36 -6.67 -7.92
CA LEU A 88 22.19 -6.33 -6.51
C LEU A 88 22.77 -4.96 -6.18
N GLU A 89 24.00 -4.68 -6.61
CA GLU A 89 24.63 -3.37 -6.39
C GLU A 89 23.89 -2.25 -7.11
N ALA A 90 23.46 -2.46 -8.36
CA ALA A 90 22.70 -1.48 -9.12
C ALA A 90 21.36 -1.13 -8.46
N ALA A 91 20.62 -2.14 -7.97
CA ALA A 91 19.37 -1.95 -7.25
C ALA A 91 19.60 -1.24 -5.89
N ALA A 92 20.65 -1.59 -5.16
CA ALA A 92 20.98 -0.92 -3.90
C ALA A 92 21.38 0.54 -4.11
N ARG A 93 22.16 0.84 -5.15
CA ARG A 93 22.51 2.23 -5.52
C ARG A 93 21.30 3.05 -5.95
N ARG A 94 20.26 2.40 -6.51
CA ARG A 94 18.98 3.06 -6.75
C ARG A 94 18.31 3.44 -5.43
N LEU A 95 18.23 2.51 -4.47
CA LEU A 95 17.69 2.78 -3.13
C LEU A 95 18.47 3.85 -2.35
N LEU A 96 19.78 3.95 -2.57
CA LEU A 96 20.62 5.02 -2.05
C LEU A 96 20.18 6.39 -2.60
N ARG A 97 20.02 6.53 -3.92
CA ARG A 97 19.52 7.78 -4.54
C ARG A 97 18.10 8.12 -4.10
N GLU A 98 17.31 7.09 -3.84
CA GLU A 98 15.92 7.16 -3.40
C GLU A 98 15.76 7.44 -1.89
N GLY A 99 16.86 7.47 -1.12
CA GLY A 99 16.86 7.78 0.31
C GLY A 99 16.33 6.66 1.21
N ASP A 100 16.23 5.43 0.70
CA ASP A 100 15.91 4.23 1.48
C ASP A 100 17.18 3.61 2.12
N LEU A 101 18.35 3.85 1.52
CA LEU A 101 19.67 3.52 2.07
C LEU A 101 20.52 4.78 2.21
N ALA A 102 21.45 4.79 3.15
CA ALA A 102 22.44 5.85 3.36
C ALA A 102 23.83 5.47 2.88
N ARG A 103 24.14 4.17 2.82
CA ARG A 103 25.44 3.68 2.35
C ARG A 103 25.30 2.35 1.64
N VAL A 104 26.09 2.19 0.57
CA VAL A 104 26.18 0.96 -0.22
C VAL A 104 27.65 0.75 -0.60
N GLU A 105 28.24 -0.37 -0.16
CA GLU A 105 29.63 -0.71 -0.46
C GLU A 105 29.84 -2.19 -0.73
N THR A 106 30.60 -2.52 -1.77
CA THR A 106 31.00 -3.90 -2.05
C THR A 106 32.33 -4.20 -1.38
N ARG A 107 32.38 -5.17 -0.48
CA ARG A 107 33.60 -5.62 0.22
C ARG A 107 33.62 -7.13 0.36
N ALA A 108 34.77 -7.75 0.07
CA ALA A 108 34.97 -9.20 0.16
C ALA A 108 33.87 -10.03 -0.52
N GLY A 109 33.40 -9.60 -1.70
CA GLY A 109 32.37 -10.30 -2.48
C GLY A 109 30.95 -10.18 -1.93
N LYS A 110 30.72 -9.34 -0.91
CA LYS A 110 29.41 -9.08 -0.31
C LYS A 110 29.04 -7.60 -0.45
N LEU A 111 27.74 -7.31 -0.47
CA LEU A 111 27.23 -5.95 -0.49
C LEU A 111 26.86 -5.51 0.93
N TYR A 112 27.54 -4.50 1.45
CA TYR A 112 27.14 -3.78 2.64
C TYR A 112 26.06 -2.76 2.31
N VAL A 113 24.98 -2.74 3.08
CA VAL A 113 23.95 -1.69 3.03
C VAL A 113 23.68 -1.13 4.41
N GLU A 114 23.45 0.17 4.49
CA GLU A 114 23.15 0.91 5.73
C GLU A 114 21.88 1.73 5.53
N MET A 115 20.98 1.74 6.51
CA MET A 115 19.82 2.62 6.49
C MET A 115 20.19 4.04 6.97
N PRO A 116 19.42 5.09 6.59
CA PRO A 116 19.58 6.42 7.17
C PRO A 116 19.41 6.45 8.68
N ASP A 117 19.86 7.54 9.32
CA ASP A 117 19.61 7.77 10.74
C ASP A 117 18.09 7.72 11.03
N PRO A 118 17.61 6.81 11.91
CA PRO A 118 16.19 6.70 12.20
C PRO A 118 15.59 7.97 12.83
N ALA A 119 16.40 8.83 13.46
CA ALA A 119 15.93 10.12 13.96
C ALA A 119 15.73 11.17 12.85
N HIS A 120 16.34 10.96 11.67
CA HIS A 120 16.39 11.92 10.57
C HIS A 120 16.22 11.24 9.21
N LEU A 121 15.11 10.51 9.05
CA LEU A 121 14.84 9.81 7.79
C LEU A 121 14.65 10.81 6.63
N PRO A 122 15.26 10.56 5.44
CA PRO A 122 15.05 11.38 4.26
C PRO A 122 13.58 11.45 3.87
N ALA A 123 13.14 12.62 3.42
CA ALA A 123 11.79 12.80 2.92
C ALA A 123 11.57 12.01 1.62
N LEU A 124 10.40 11.39 1.49
CA LEU A 124 10.01 10.70 0.25
C LEU A 124 9.50 11.70 -0.78
N ALA A 125 9.71 11.40 -2.06
CA ALA A 125 9.01 12.09 -3.14
C ALA A 125 7.50 11.76 -3.10
N ALA A 126 6.65 12.73 -3.41
CA ALA A 126 5.19 12.58 -3.37
C ALA A 126 4.67 11.41 -4.25
N GLU A 127 5.21 11.26 -5.46
CA GLU A 127 4.88 10.14 -6.36
C GLU A 127 5.13 8.78 -5.68
N ARG A 128 6.33 8.58 -5.14
CA ARG A 128 6.68 7.34 -4.43
C ARG A 128 5.84 7.12 -3.17
N ALA A 129 5.48 8.19 -2.47
CA ALA A 129 4.61 8.11 -1.30
C ALA A 129 3.21 7.60 -1.69
N LEU A 130 2.65 8.11 -2.80
CA LEU A 130 1.36 7.65 -3.30
C LEU A 130 1.42 6.22 -3.87
N ASP A 131 2.50 5.82 -4.55
CA ASP A 131 2.71 4.42 -4.96
C ASP A 131 2.65 3.46 -3.78
N ARG A 132 3.34 3.81 -2.68
CA ARG A 132 3.32 3.03 -1.44
C ARG A 132 1.93 3.03 -0.81
N ALA A 133 1.23 4.16 -0.80
CA ALA A 133 -0.14 4.23 -0.30
C ALA A 133 -1.08 3.32 -1.10
N ILE A 134 -0.98 3.32 -2.44
CA ILE A 134 -1.75 2.44 -3.33
C ILE A 134 -1.42 0.98 -3.05
N ALA A 135 -0.15 0.61 -2.96
CA ALA A 135 0.27 -0.76 -2.69
C ALA A 135 -0.23 -1.26 -1.32
N VAL A 136 -0.21 -0.40 -0.30
CA VAL A 136 -0.77 -0.72 1.01
C VAL A 136 -2.29 -0.85 0.94
N THR A 137 -3.01 0.10 0.35
CA THR A 137 -4.47 0.00 0.16
C THR A 137 -4.89 -1.28 -0.57
N ALA A 138 -4.17 -1.63 -1.65
CA ALA A 138 -4.43 -2.86 -2.40
C ALA A 138 -4.12 -4.14 -1.59
N GLY A 139 -3.11 -4.10 -0.72
CA GLY A 139 -2.69 -5.25 0.09
C GLY A 139 -3.73 -5.75 1.09
N PHE A 140 -4.78 -4.97 1.37
CA PHE A 140 -5.92 -5.45 2.14
C PHE A 140 -6.96 -6.23 1.33
N GLU A 141 -7.00 -6.03 0.00
CA GLU A 141 -8.00 -6.63 -0.88
C GLU A 141 -7.54 -7.96 -1.45
N THR A 142 -6.23 -8.16 -1.57
CA THR A 142 -5.69 -9.33 -2.26
C THR A 142 -4.29 -9.72 -1.82
N SER A 143 -3.97 -10.98 -2.10
CA SER A 143 -2.61 -11.51 -2.11
C SER A 143 -2.18 -11.77 -3.56
N GLY A 144 -0.91 -11.52 -3.86
CA GLY A 144 -0.37 -11.62 -5.23
C GLY A 144 -0.38 -10.29 -5.98
N ASP A 145 -0.38 -10.34 -7.31
CA ASP A 145 -0.35 -9.15 -8.16
C ASP A 145 -1.73 -8.48 -8.21
N PRO A 146 -1.90 -7.28 -7.60
CA PRO A 146 -3.19 -6.65 -7.49
C PRO A 146 -3.76 -6.19 -8.85
N TYR A 147 -2.90 -6.00 -9.86
CA TYR A 147 -3.37 -5.64 -11.20
C TYR A 147 -4.09 -6.78 -11.91
N LEU A 148 -3.97 -8.02 -11.40
CA LEU A 148 -4.62 -9.21 -11.94
C LEU A 148 -5.90 -9.58 -11.18
N GLN A 149 -6.26 -8.81 -10.15
CA GLN A 149 -7.43 -9.08 -9.34
C GLN A 149 -8.71 -8.76 -10.11
N VAL A 150 -9.56 -9.77 -10.26
CA VAL A 150 -10.88 -9.68 -10.89
C VAL A 150 -11.88 -10.29 -9.92
N THR A 151 -12.87 -9.50 -9.51
CA THR A 151 -13.85 -9.88 -8.49
C THR A 151 -15.27 -9.76 -9.06
N GLY A 152 -16.12 -10.75 -8.81
CA GLY A 152 -17.52 -10.75 -9.22
C GLY A 152 -18.43 -9.92 -8.30
N ASN A 153 -19.74 -10.02 -8.51
CA ASN A 153 -20.77 -9.18 -7.88
C ASN A 153 -21.17 -9.61 -6.46
N PHE A 154 -20.20 -9.82 -5.56
CA PHE A 154 -20.48 -10.29 -4.19
C PHE A 154 -21.12 -9.22 -3.27
N ASP A 155 -20.90 -7.94 -3.57
CA ASP A 155 -21.35 -6.78 -2.78
C ASP A 155 -22.37 -5.89 -3.53
N GLY A 156 -22.81 -6.32 -4.71
CA GLY A 156 -23.70 -5.56 -5.57
C GLY A 156 -23.00 -4.48 -6.42
N ALA A 157 -21.66 -4.42 -6.46
CA ALA A 157 -20.91 -3.45 -7.27
C ALA A 157 -20.74 -3.82 -8.75
N GLY A 158 -21.10 -5.04 -9.14
CA GLY A 158 -20.85 -5.64 -10.44
C GLY A 158 -19.47 -6.27 -10.52
N LEU A 159 -18.77 -6.05 -11.64
CA LEU A 159 -17.38 -6.44 -11.82
C LEU A 159 -16.48 -5.41 -11.15
N SER A 160 -15.55 -5.87 -10.31
CA SER A 160 -14.48 -5.06 -9.72
C SER A 160 -13.11 -5.52 -10.23
N PHE A 161 -12.20 -4.58 -10.52
CA PHE A 161 -10.92 -4.88 -11.16
C PHE A 161 -9.75 -4.05 -10.60
N GLY A 162 -8.59 -4.70 -10.45
CA GLY A 162 -7.31 -4.06 -10.15
C GLY A 162 -7.11 -3.62 -8.69
N PRO A 163 -5.94 -3.02 -8.35
CA PRO A 163 -5.59 -2.55 -7.00
C PRO A 163 -6.59 -1.59 -6.35
N LEU A 164 -7.33 -0.83 -7.15
CA LEU A 164 -8.30 0.16 -6.67
C LEU A 164 -9.74 -0.39 -6.61
N GLN A 165 -9.95 -1.65 -7.00
CA GLN A 165 -11.26 -2.28 -7.13
C GLN A 165 -12.26 -1.38 -7.88
N VAL A 166 -11.81 -0.81 -9.01
CA VAL A 166 -12.69 0.00 -9.87
C VAL A 166 -13.83 -0.88 -10.38
N ASN A 167 -15.06 -0.36 -10.37
CA ASN A 167 -16.25 -1.17 -10.58
C ASN A 167 -17.36 -0.48 -11.39
N PHE A 168 -18.29 -1.29 -11.90
CA PHE A 168 -19.40 -0.79 -12.72
C PHE A 168 -20.36 0.12 -11.95
N LYS A 169 -20.72 -0.22 -10.71
CA LYS A 169 -21.70 0.53 -9.91
C LYS A 169 -21.30 2.00 -9.74
N THR A 170 -20.02 2.24 -9.49
CA THR A 170 -19.49 3.59 -9.27
C THR A 170 -19.16 4.34 -10.57
N GLY A 171 -19.05 3.65 -11.71
CA GLY A 171 -18.64 4.25 -12.98
C GLY A 171 -17.12 4.31 -13.17
N THR A 172 -16.34 3.86 -12.18
CA THR A 172 -14.88 4.00 -12.15
C THR A 172 -14.18 3.06 -13.13
N LEU A 173 -14.73 1.84 -13.32
CA LEU A 173 -14.19 0.88 -14.28
C LEU A 173 -14.34 1.40 -15.72
N GLN A 174 -15.50 1.97 -16.03
CA GLN A 174 -15.83 2.50 -17.34
C GLN A 174 -14.90 3.66 -17.70
N GLU A 175 -14.68 4.58 -16.76
CA GLU A 175 -13.78 5.72 -16.96
C GLU A 175 -12.33 5.27 -17.17
N LEU A 176 -11.82 4.31 -16.37
CA LEU A 176 -10.46 3.80 -16.55
C LEU A 176 -10.26 3.16 -17.93
N PHE A 177 -11.18 2.30 -18.36
CA PHE A 177 -11.10 1.66 -19.67
C PHE A 177 -11.28 2.67 -20.81
N ARG A 178 -12.12 3.70 -20.64
CA ARG A 178 -12.27 4.80 -21.60
C ARG A 178 -10.95 5.57 -21.76
N ARG A 179 -10.27 5.92 -20.65
CA ARG A 179 -8.98 6.60 -20.68
C ARG A 179 -7.91 5.78 -21.38
N PHE A 180 -7.77 4.50 -21.00
CA PHE A 180 -6.78 3.65 -21.62
C PHE A 180 -7.07 3.41 -23.11
N ARG A 181 -8.33 3.21 -23.49
CA ARG A 181 -8.73 3.12 -24.90
C ARG A 181 -8.34 4.36 -25.69
N ALA A 182 -8.57 5.55 -25.13
CA ALA A 182 -8.19 6.81 -25.80
C ALA A 182 -6.67 6.94 -25.99
N ARG A 183 -5.87 6.22 -25.19
CA ARG A 183 -4.41 6.25 -25.24
C ARG A 183 -3.81 5.15 -26.13
N ASP A 184 -4.35 3.93 -26.07
CA ASP A 184 -3.86 2.77 -26.83
C ASP A 184 -4.99 1.73 -27.07
N GLU A 185 -5.94 2.08 -27.94
CA GLU A 185 -7.05 1.17 -28.33
C GLU A 185 -6.52 -0.12 -28.96
N ALA A 186 -5.44 -0.05 -29.75
CA ALA A 186 -4.90 -1.22 -30.43
C ALA A 186 -4.44 -2.29 -29.43
N ARG A 187 -3.71 -1.88 -28.38
CA ARG A 187 -3.25 -2.78 -27.32
C ARG A 187 -4.39 -3.29 -26.47
N LEU A 188 -5.33 -2.42 -26.09
CA LEU A 188 -6.52 -2.85 -25.35
C LEU A 188 -7.32 -3.90 -26.15
N LYS A 189 -7.55 -3.65 -27.44
CA LYS A 189 -8.22 -4.59 -28.35
C LYS A 189 -7.45 -5.91 -28.46
N ALA A 190 -6.12 -5.88 -28.52
CA ALA A 190 -5.30 -7.08 -28.55
C ALA A 190 -5.49 -7.96 -27.30
N CYS A 191 -5.63 -7.36 -26.12
CA CYS A 191 -5.92 -8.11 -24.89
C CYS A 191 -7.30 -8.80 -24.94
N PHE A 192 -8.33 -8.14 -25.49
CA PHE A 192 -9.68 -8.69 -25.56
C PHE A 192 -9.88 -9.70 -26.69
N GLY A 193 -9.14 -9.58 -27.79
CA GLY A 193 -9.26 -10.46 -28.94
C GLY A 193 -10.72 -10.57 -29.41
N PRO A 194 -11.29 -11.79 -29.49
CA PRO A 194 -12.68 -12.00 -29.91
C PRO A 194 -13.72 -11.32 -29.01
N LEU A 195 -13.42 -11.07 -27.74
CA LEU A 195 -14.35 -10.44 -26.79
C LEU A 195 -14.38 -8.90 -26.90
N TRP A 196 -13.62 -8.31 -27.83
CA TRP A 196 -13.53 -6.85 -27.95
C TRP A 196 -14.88 -6.19 -28.26
N THR A 197 -15.62 -6.73 -29.23
CA THR A 197 -16.93 -6.19 -29.62
C THR A 197 -17.93 -6.30 -28.48
N ASP A 198 -17.94 -7.43 -27.78
CA ASP A 198 -18.79 -7.65 -26.61
C ASP A 198 -18.44 -6.68 -25.47
N TRP A 199 -17.15 -6.44 -25.23
CA TRP A 199 -16.70 -5.49 -24.23
C TRP A 199 -17.18 -4.06 -24.53
N LEU A 200 -17.06 -3.62 -25.78
CA LEU A 200 -17.58 -2.33 -26.21
C LEU A 200 -19.09 -2.24 -26.02
N ALA A 201 -19.84 -3.30 -26.35
CA ALA A 201 -21.28 -3.36 -26.15
C ALA A 201 -21.66 -3.25 -24.67
N VAL A 202 -20.91 -3.90 -23.77
CA VAL A 202 -21.10 -3.81 -22.32
C VAL A 202 -20.84 -2.39 -21.81
N LEU A 203 -19.75 -1.75 -22.26
CA LEU A 203 -19.46 -0.36 -21.88
C LEU A 203 -20.49 0.63 -22.42
N ALA A 204 -21.14 0.33 -23.55
CA ALA A 204 -22.18 1.15 -24.17
C ALA A 204 -23.60 0.89 -23.63
N LEU A 205 -23.79 -0.05 -22.70
CA LEU A 205 -25.09 -0.28 -22.06
C LEU A 205 -25.63 1.03 -21.45
N PRO A 206 -26.95 1.30 -21.56
CA PRO A 206 -27.51 2.62 -21.28
C PRO A 206 -27.51 3.01 -19.80
N SER A 207 -27.20 2.07 -18.90
CA SER A 207 -27.13 2.35 -17.47
C SER A 207 -26.16 1.43 -16.73
N ARG A 208 -25.61 1.95 -15.62
CA ARG A 208 -24.78 1.17 -14.69
C ARG A 208 -25.51 -0.02 -14.12
N VAL A 209 -26.83 0.07 -13.92
CA VAL A 209 -27.67 -1.06 -13.46
C VAL A 209 -27.61 -2.22 -14.45
N ARG A 210 -27.67 -1.95 -15.77
CA ARG A 210 -27.55 -3.01 -16.78
C ARG A 210 -26.13 -3.60 -16.84
N GLN A 211 -25.10 -2.78 -16.65
CA GLN A 211 -23.72 -3.27 -16.56
C GLN A 211 -23.48 -4.15 -15.33
N VAL A 212 -24.05 -3.76 -14.18
CA VAL A 212 -24.03 -4.59 -12.97
C VAL A 212 -24.80 -5.90 -13.19
N ALA A 213 -25.97 -5.87 -13.83
CA ALA A 213 -26.72 -7.08 -14.14
C ALA A 213 -25.97 -8.03 -15.09
N TRP A 214 -25.27 -7.49 -16.09
CA TRP A 214 -24.38 -8.26 -16.96
C TRP A 214 -23.25 -8.93 -16.16
N ALA A 215 -22.59 -8.17 -15.28
CA ALA A 215 -21.53 -8.71 -14.43
C ALA A 215 -22.07 -9.76 -13.44
N ASP A 216 -23.28 -9.56 -12.90
CA ASP A 216 -23.92 -10.50 -12.01
C ASP A 216 -24.16 -11.86 -12.69
N ALA A 217 -24.64 -11.84 -13.94
CA ALA A 217 -24.86 -13.05 -14.75
C ALA A 217 -23.55 -13.82 -15.04
N LEU A 218 -22.40 -13.14 -15.04
CA LEU A 218 -21.08 -13.71 -15.25
C LEU A 218 -20.31 -14.00 -13.96
N SER A 219 -20.85 -13.62 -12.80
CA SER A 219 -20.21 -13.89 -11.51
C SER A 219 -20.33 -15.37 -11.15
N ARG A 220 -19.31 -15.90 -10.47
CA ARG A 220 -19.15 -17.33 -10.18
C ARG A 220 -18.68 -17.55 -8.74
N GLY A 221 -18.70 -18.81 -8.31
CA GLY A 221 -18.19 -19.25 -7.02
C GLY A 221 -19.07 -18.84 -5.83
N PRO A 222 -18.64 -19.22 -4.60
CA PRO A 222 -19.34 -18.88 -3.38
C PRO A 222 -19.56 -17.37 -3.26
N ARG A 223 -20.81 -16.96 -3.00
CA ARG A 223 -21.23 -15.55 -2.87
C ARG A 223 -20.89 -14.68 -4.09
N LYS A 224 -20.76 -15.24 -5.29
CA LYS A 224 -20.44 -14.48 -6.52
C LYS A 224 -19.11 -13.72 -6.44
N ALA A 225 -18.14 -14.23 -5.67
CA ALA A 225 -16.84 -13.57 -5.49
C ALA A 225 -15.90 -13.74 -6.70
N ASP A 226 -16.11 -14.74 -7.55
CA ASP A 226 -15.31 -14.98 -8.75
C ASP A 226 -16.05 -14.53 -10.03
N PHE A 227 -15.39 -14.62 -11.18
CA PHE A 227 -15.91 -14.20 -12.47
C PHE A 227 -15.72 -15.26 -13.55
N ASP A 228 -16.48 -15.15 -14.64
CA ASP A 228 -16.36 -16.03 -15.80
C ASP A 228 -14.92 -16.14 -16.29
N ALA A 229 -14.44 -17.37 -16.48
CA ALA A 229 -13.02 -17.65 -16.73
C ALA A 229 -12.48 -16.96 -18.00
N ARG A 230 -13.30 -16.84 -19.06
CA ARG A 230 -12.87 -16.21 -20.32
C ARG A 230 -12.66 -14.71 -20.13
N TRP A 231 -13.62 -14.05 -19.50
CA TRP A 231 -13.54 -12.62 -19.19
C TRP A 231 -12.44 -12.31 -18.18
N LYS A 232 -12.30 -13.16 -17.16
CA LYS A 232 -11.22 -13.04 -16.16
C LYS A 232 -9.85 -13.12 -16.82
N ALA A 233 -9.62 -14.07 -17.72
CA ALA A 233 -8.35 -14.20 -18.43
C ALA A 233 -8.00 -12.95 -19.26
N VAL A 234 -8.98 -12.36 -19.95
CA VAL A 234 -8.80 -11.12 -20.72
C VAL A 234 -8.51 -9.93 -19.82
N LEU A 235 -9.26 -9.75 -18.73
CA LEU A 235 -9.01 -8.68 -17.76
C LEU A 235 -7.62 -8.82 -17.13
N GLN A 236 -7.19 -10.05 -16.84
CA GLN A 236 -5.83 -10.32 -16.38
C GLN A 236 -4.78 -10.01 -17.44
N ALA A 237 -5.05 -10.26 -18.73
CA ALA A 237 -4.16 -9.84 -19.80
C ALA A 237 -4.01 -8.31 -19.85
N VAL A 238 -5.11 -7.57 -19.74
CA VAL A 238 -5.09 -6.11 -19.60
C VAL A 238 -4.27 -5.69 -18.37
N GLY A 239 -4.47 -6.36 -17.24
CA GLY A 239 -3.72 -6.12 -16.01
C GLY A 239 -2.22 -6.42 -16.11
N ARG A 240 -1.77 -7.19 -17.10
CA ARG A 240 -0.33 -7.44 -17.35
C ARG A 240 0.31 -6.36 -18.23
N GLU A 241 -0.47 -5.58 -18.97
CA GLU A 241 0.08 -4.55 -19.87
C GLU A 241 0.72 -3.40 -19.08
N PRO A 242 2.03 -3.13 -19.25
CA PRO A 242 2.71 -2.06 -18.51
C PRO A 242 2.08 -0.69 -18.72
N SER A 243 1.61 -0.40 -19.94
CA SER A 243 0.93 0.87 -20.26
C SER A 243 -0.44 1.00 -19.59
N PHE A 244 -1.15 -0.12 -19.38
CA PHE A 244 -2.41 -0.11 -18.63
C PHE A 244 -2.16 0.12 -17.15
N ARG A 245 -1.13 -0.52 -16.57
CA ARG A 245 -0.74 -0.29 -15.17
C ARG A 245 -0.38 1.18 -14.93
N ALA A 246 0.37 1.78 -15.85
CA ALA A 246 0.70 3.21 -15.81
C ALA A 246 -0.55 4.10 -15.88
N GLU A 247 -1.52 3.78 -16.75
CA GLU A 247 -2.78 4.52 -16.81
C GLU A 247 -3.62 4.35 -15.54
N MET A 248 -3.64 3.16 -14.95
CA MET A 248 -4.34 2.92 -13.68
C MET A 248 -3.72 3.72 -12.53
N LEU A 249 -2.40 3.81 -12.46
CA LEU A 249 -1.71 4.67 -11.47
C LEU A 249 -2.05 6.15 -11.68
N ARG A 250 -2.01 6.63 -12.93
CA ARG A 250 -2.44 8.01 -13.26
C ARG A 250 -3.89 8.26 -12.86
N TYR A 251 -4.79 7.33 -13.16
CA TYR A 251 -6.18 7.40 -12.74
C TYR A 251 -6.31 7.44 -11.21
N ALA A 252 -5.48 6.66 -10.48
CA ALA A 252 -5.43 6.66 -9.03
C ALA A 252 -5.08 8.04 -8.48
N TYR A 253 -4.04 8.65 -9.04
CA TYR A 253 -3.59 10.00 -8.66
C TYR A 253 -4.67 11.05 -8.97
N ASP A 254 -5.20 11.05 -10.19
CA ASP A 254 -6.22 12.04 -10.61
C ASP A 254 -7.50 11.95 -9.77
N THR A 255 -7.90 10.74 -9.39
CA THR A 255 -9.20 10.50 -8.76
C THR A 255 -9.11 10.56 -7.25
N TYR A 256 -8.17 9.81 -6.65
CA TYR A 256 -8.07 9.65 -5.20
C TYR A 256 -7.02 10.57 -4.60
N GLY A 257 -5.97 10.93 -5.36
CA GLY A 257 -5.05 12.00 -4.98
C GLY A 257 -5.80 13.31 -4.74
N ARG A 258 -6.68 13.74 -5.66
CA ARG A 258 -7.54 14.93 -5.48
C ARG A 258 -8.40 14.88 -4.22
N LYS A 259 -8.98 13.72 -3.89
CA LYS A 259 -9.77 13.53 -2.66
C LYS A 259 -8.91 13.67 -1.41
N LEU A 260 -7.68 13.15 -1.44
CA LEU A 260 -6.72 13.35 -0.37
C LEU A 260 -6.40 14.84 -0.18
N VAL A 261 -6.26 15.62 -1.26
CA VAL A 261 -6.08 17.10 -1.17
C VAL A 261 -7.22 17.75 -0.42
N VAL A 262 -8.45 17.43 -0.79
CA VAL A 262 -9.65 18.00 -0.17
C VAL A 262 -9.68 17.66 1.33
N ALA A 263 -9.40 16.40 1.69
CA ALA A 263 -9.32 15.97 3.08
C ALA A 263 -8.22 16.71 3.86
N LEU A 264 -7.02 16.84 3.30
CA LEU A 264 -5.89 17.54 3.92
C LEU A 264 -6.18 19.04 4.08
N SER A 265 -6.75 19.67 3.07
CA SER A 265 -7.13 21.09 3.11
C SER A 265 -8.18 21.36 4.17
N TRP A 266 -9.17 20.47 4.29
CA TRP A 266 -10.20 20.59 5.31
C TRP A 266 -9.64 20.41 6.72
N LEU A 267 -8.81 19.38 6.95
CA LEU A 267 -8.16 19.14 8.24
C LEU A 267 -7.25 20.30 8.64
N ARG A 268 -6.47 20.85 7.71
CA ARG A 268 -5.62 22.04 7.92
C ARG A 268 -6.43 23.27 8.31
N GLY A 269 -7.62 23.45 7.71
CA GLY A 269 -8.53 24.54 8.06
C GLY A 269 -9.17 24.38 9.44
N LEU A 270 -9.31 23.13 9.92
CA LEU A 270 -9.84 22.82 11.24
C LEU A 270 -8.77 23.00 12.35
N LEU A 271 -7.56 22.50 12.12
CA LEU A 271 -6.42 22.64 13.02
C LEU A 271 -5.16 22.80 12.17
N PRO A 272 -4.33 23.85 12.38
CA PRO A 272 -3.19 24.16 11.50
C PRO A 272 -1.97 23.26 11.75
N VAL A 273 -2.20 21.96 11.93
CA VAL A 273 -1.17 20.92 11.98
C VAL A 273 -0.90 20.44 10.56
N ARG A 274 0.37 20.41 10.16
CA ARG A 274 0.78 19.88 8.85
C ARG A 274 0.80 18.36 8.90
N ILE A 275 0.01 17.71 8.05
CA ILE A 275 0.06 16.26 7.84
C ILE A 275 0.99 15.99 6.64
N ALA A 276 2.17 15.45 6.92
CA ALA A 276 3.22 15.18 5.95
C ALA A 276 3.86 13.79 6.10
N ASN A 277 3.64 13.07 7.20
CA ASN A 277 4.17 11.73 7.37
C ASN A 277 3.45 10.73 6.45
N LEU A 278 4.22 9.85 5.81
CA LEU A 278 3.70 8.84 4.89
C LEU A 278 2.58 7.98 5.49
N ARG A 279 2.67 7.58 6.77
CA ARG A 279 1.66 6.76 7.43
C ARG A 279 0.31 7.48 7.51
N CYS A 280 0.35 8.76 7.90
CA CYS A 280 -0.84 9.59 7.98
C CYS A 280 -1.48 9.79 6.60
N LEU A 281 -0.65 10.13 5.60
CA LEU A 281 -1.09 10.30 4.21
C LEU A 281 -1.69 9.01 3.64
N ALA A 282 -1.06 7.86 3.87
CA ALA A 282 -1.57 6.57 3.41
C ALA A 282 -2.89 6.18 4.07
N ALA A 283 -3.07 6.45 5.37
CA ALA A 283 -4.33 6.17 6.08
C ALA A 283 -5.48 7.04 5.56
N LEU A 284 -5.22 8.32 5.27
CA LEU A 284 -6.19 9.23 4.65
C LEU A 284 -6.46 8.89 3.18
N TYR A 285 -5.45 8.44 2.44
CA TYR A 285 -5.61 7.97 1.07
C TYR A 285 -6.53 6.74 1.02
N ASP A 286 -6.28 5.74 1.88
CA ASP A 286 -7.12 4.54 2.01
C ASP A 286 -8.57 4.90 2.39
N LEU A 287 -8.75 5.87 3.29
CA LEU A 287 -10.06 6.45 3.59
C LEU A 287 -10.74 7.04 2.34
N CYS A 288 -10.02 7.82 1.53
CA CYS A 288 -10.57 8.40 0.31
C CYS A 288 -10.96 7.35 -0.73
N VAL A 289 -10.20 6.25 -0.82
CA VAL A 289 -10.51 5.11 -1.70
C VAL A 289 -11.78 4.39 -1.23
N GLN A 290 -11.82 3.98 0.03
CA GLN A 290 -12.87 3.12 0.59
C GLN A 290 -14.17 3.87 0.92
N GLN A 291 -14.05 5.13 1.33
CA GLN A 291 -15.15 5.92 1.93
C GLN A 291 -15.37 7.28 1.24
N GLY A 292 -14.58 7.61 0.23
CA GLY A 292 -14.82 8.72 -0.70
C GLY A 292 -14.35 10.09 -0.21
N SER A 293 -14.73 10.50 1.01
CA SER A 293 -14.40 11.79 1.61
C SER A 293 -14.59 11.78 3.13
N LEU A 294 -14.19 12.87 3.80
CA LEU A 294 -14.44 13.10 5.23
C LEU A 294 -15.84 13.67 5.53
N ASP A 295 -16.60 14.09 4.51
CA ASP A 295 -17.79 14.94 4.66
C ASP A 295 -18.79 14.43 5.71
N ARG A 296 -19.08 13.12 5.68
CA ARG A 296 -20.03 12.49 6.60
C ARG A 296 -19.63 12.57 8.08
N ALA A 297 -18.36 12.81 8.36
CA ALA A 297 -17.80 12.83 9.71
C ALA A 297 -17.32 14.23 10.14
N HIS A 298 -17.48 15.27 9.33
CA HIS A 298 -16.97 16.62 9.63
C HIS A 298 -17.37 17.13 11.01
N ASP A 299 -18.65 17.00 11.39
CA ASP A 299 -19.15 17.47 12.67
C ASP A 299 -18.58 16.67 13.86
N ALA A 300 -18.47 15.35 13.71
CA ALA A 300 -17.92 14.48 14.74
C ALA A 300 -16.42 14.76 14.95
N ILE A 301 -15.67 14.90 13.85
CA ILE A 301 -14.25 15.27 13.86
C ILE A 301 -14.06 16.64 14.52
N ARG A 302 -14.85 17.67 14.13
CA ARG A 302 -14.76 19.01 14.72
C ARG A 302 -14.97 18.99 16.23
N ARG A 303 -16.03 18.30 16.70
CA ARG A 303 -16.31 18.15 18.14
C ARG A 303 -15.18 17.45 18.87
N ARG A 304 -14.63 16.37 18.28
CA ARG A 304 -13.56 15.60 18.89
C ARG A 304 -12.24 16.36 18.93
N VAL A 305 -11.87 17.06 17.86
CA VAL A 305 -10.69 17.93 17.81
C VAL A 305 -10.78 19.06 18.84
N ALA A 306 -11.95 19.71 19.00
CA ALA A 306 -12.13 20.75 19.99
C ALA A 306 -11.96 20.24 21.44
N ARG A 307 -12.42 19.01 21.69
CA ARG A 307 -12.34 18.36 23.00
C ARG A 307 -10.94 17.83 23.31
N GLU A 308 -10.35 17.08 22.39
CA GLU A 308 -9.10 16.33 22.60
C GLU A 308 -7.84 17.14 22.28
N ARG A 309 -7.97 18.20 21.47
CA ARG A 309 -6.87 19.12 21.10
C ARG A 309 -5.61 18.36 20.64
N PRO A 310 -5.69 17.59 19.53
CA PRO A 310 -4.57 16.76 19.08
C PRO A 310 -3.31 17.62 18.84
N ALA A 311 -2.18 17.16 19.37
CA ALA A 311 -0.92 17.89 19.37
C ALA A 311 -0.09 17.71 18.09
N ASP A 312 -0.34 16.62 17.35
CA ASP A 312 0.45 16.23 16.18
C ASP A 312 -0.42 15.65 15.05
N GLU A 313 0.22 15.41 13.91
CA GLU A 313 -0.43 14.89 12.71
C GLU A 313 -0.99 13.48 12.88
N PHE A 314 -0.39 12.64 13.74
CA PHE A 314 -0.86 11.28 13.99
C PHE A 314 -2.15 11.30 14.79
N GLN A 315 -2.22 12.13 15.84
CA GLN A 315 -3.41 12.30 16.65
C GLN A 315 -4.57 12.88 15.82
N LEU A 316 -4.30 13.91 15.01
CA LEU A 316 -5.32 14.48 14.11
C LEU A 316 -5.80 13.46 13.06
N THR A 317 -4.87 12.72 12.45
CA THR A 317 -5.21 11.69 11.47
C THR A 317 -6.01 10.56 12.09
N ARG A 318 -5.65 10.12 13.30
CA ARG A 318 -6.39 9.10 14.06
C ARG A 318 -7.84 9.50 14.26
N ILE A 319 -8.10 10.72 14.72
CA ILE A 319 -9.46 11.25 14.87
C ILE A 319 -10.20 11.19 13.54
N ALA A 320 -9.58 11.68 12.46
CA ALA A 320 -10.20 11.72 11.14
C ALA A 320 -10.61 10.32 10.63
N VAL A 321 -9.73 9.33 10.75
CA VAL A 321 -9.99 7.98 10.25
C VAL A 321 -10.98 7.20 11.12
N GLU A 322 -10.93 7.37 12.44
CA GLU A 322 -11.87 6.73 13.36
C GLU A 322 -13.29 7.27 13.18
N GLU A 323 -13.46 8.60 13.22
CA GLU A 323 -14.78 9.22 13.09
C GLU A 323 -15.38 8.94 11.71
N ARG A 324 -14.58 8.96 10.64
CA ARG A 324 -15.08 8.59 9.32
C ARG A 324 -15.45 7.11 9.25
N GLY A 325 -14.67 6.23 9.86
CA GLY A 325 -14.98 4.80 9.99
C GLY A 325 -16.33 4.55 10.67
N ARG A 326 -16.64 5.29 11.75
CA ARG A 326 -17.90 5.18 12.52
C ARG A 326 -19.18 5.55 11.74
N THR A 327 -19.05 6.22 10.61
CA THR A 327 -20.21 6.54 9.74
C THR A 327 -20.52 5.43 8.72
N ALA A 328 -19.77 4.33 8.72
CA ALA A 328 -20.14 3.11 8.01
C ALA A 328 -21.36 2.43 8.66
N ASP A 329 -21.95 1.48 7.92
CA ASP A 329 -22.91 0.53 8.48
C ASP A 329 -22.34 -0.10 9.76
N PRO A 330 -23.13 -0.25 10.84
CA PRO A 330 -22.65 -0.78 12.12
C PRO A 330 -21.76 -2.02 12.01
N ARG A 331 -22.12 -2.98 11.14
CA ARG A 331 -21.36 -4.23 11.00
C ARG A 331 -19.96 -4.07 10.40
N TRP A 332 -19.70 -2.93 9.76
CA TRP A 332 -18.43 -2.63 9.08
C TRP A 332 -17.58 -1.59 9.80
N ARG A 333 -18.04 -1.02 10.91
CA ARG A 333 -17.32 0.04 11.62
C ARG A 333 -15.97 -0.45 12.15
N ALA A 334 -15.96 -1.58 12.86
CA ALA A 334 -14.74 -2.19 13.39
C ALA A 334 -13.74 -2.49 12.27
N ASP A 335 -14.19 -3.07 11.16
CA ASP A 335 -13.36 -3.37 9.99
C ASP A 335 -12.76 -2.09 9.38
N CYS A 336 -13.59 -1.07 9.13
CA CYS A 336 -13.15 0.20 8.59
C CYS A 336 -12.10 0.88 9.49
N VAL A 337 -12.33 0.93 10.80
CA VAL A 337 -11.42 1.62 11.73
C VAL A 337 -10.13 0.84 11.89
N SER A 338 -10.19 -0.47 12.18
CA SER A 338 -9.00 -1.32 12.37
C SER A 338 -8.07 -1.30 11.15
N ARG A 339 -8.63 -1.29 9.93
CA ARG A 339 -7.85 -1.16 8.69
C ARG A 339 -6.98 0.10 8.64
N ARG A 340 -7.54 1.26 9.00
CA ARG A 340 -6.84 2.54 8.90
C ARG A 340 -5.88 2.75 10.06
N LEU A 341 -6.24 2.27 11.25
CA LEU A 341 -5.31 2.19 12.37
C LEU A 341 -4.16 1.24 12.07
N CYS A 342 -4.39 0.14 11.34
CA CYS A 342 -3.33 -0.76 10.90
C CYS A 342 -2.27 -0.06 10.02
N ILE A 343 -2.70 0.83 9.12
CA ILE A 343 -1.81 1.70 8.35
C ILE A 343 -1.12 2.71 9.28
N LEU A 344 -1.91 3.39 10.12
CA LEU A 344 -1.41 4.48 10.96
C LEU A 344 -0.38 4.00 11.97
N GLU A 345 -0.61 2.88 12.67
CA GLU A 345 0.30 2.28 13.65
C GLU A 345 1.40 1.43 13.00
N ARG A 346 1.25 1.10 11.71
CA ARG A 346 2.11 0.16 10.99
C ARG A 346 2.07 -1.25 11.63
N GLU A 347 0.98 -1.62 12.28
CA GLU A 347 0.75 -2.94 12.86
C GLU A 347 -0.74 -3.23 13.02
N PRO A 348 -1.19 -4.50 13.04
CA PRO A 348 -2.60 -4.81 13.27
C PRO A 348 -3.11 -4.20 14.57
N VAL A 349 -4.27 -3.54 14.51
CA VAL A 349 -4.94 -2.94 15.67
C VAL A 349 -6.32 -3.58 15.82
N ALA A 350 -6.55 -4.24 16.94
CA ALA A 350 -7.87 -4.75 17.29
C ALA A 350 -8.81 -3.60 17.66
N VAL A 351 -9.96 -3.55 17.01
CA VAL A 351 -10.99 -2.53 17.25
C VAL A 351 -12.32 -3.22 17.48
N SER A 352 -13.02 -2.84 18.56
CA SER A 352 -14.38 -3.27 18.86
C SER A 352 -15.33 -2.07 18.77
N GLU A 353 -16.29 -2.13 17.85
CA GLU A 353 -17.23 -1.04 17.55
C GLU A 353 -18.59 -1.63 17.17
N ALA A 354 -19.67 -1.09 17.73
CA ALA A 354 -21.05 -1.51 17.46
C ALA A 354 -21.32 -3.03 17.61
N GLY A 355 -20.64 -3.69 18.54
CA GLY A 355 -20.79 -5.13 18.81
C GLY A 355 -19.93 -6.04 17.94
N GLU A 356 -19.25 -5.49 16.92
CA GLU A 356 -18.32 -6.22 16.07
C GLU A 356 -16.87 -5.99 16.51
N THR A 357 -16.00 -6.96 16.24
CA THR A 357 -14.55 -6.83 16.45
C THR A 357 -13.80 -7.20 15.18
N ALA A 358 -12.83 -6.37 14.82
CA ALA A 358 -11.95 -6.63 13.68
C ALA A 358 -10.50 -6.26 14.01
N GLU A 359 -9.57 -7.01 13.42
CA GLU A 359 -8.13 -6.79 13.49
C GLU A 359 -7.58 -7.00 12.09
N ARG A 360 -7.52 -5.92 11.29
CA ARG A 360 -7.05 -5.99 9.91
C ARG A 360 -5.53 -6.00 9.87
N ASP A 361 -4.99 -6.84 9.00
CA ASP A 361 -3.56 -6.99 8.76
C ASP A 361 -3.25 -6.74 7.28
N ASN A 362 -1.99 -6.39 7.01
CA ASN A 362 -1.55 -6.06 5.65
C ASN A 362 -0.11 -6.54 5.42
N PRO A 363 0.16 -7.30 4.34
CA PRO A 363 1.51 -7.78 4.05
C PRO A 363 2.49 -6.65 3.64
N ASN A 364 1.97 -5.47 3.27
CA ASN A 364 2.73 -4.35 2.74
C ASN A 364 3.08 -3.27 3.78
N LEU A 365 2.85 -3.50 5.07
CA LEU A 365 3.18 -2.54 6.14
C LEU A 365 4.67 -2.14 6.18
N TYR A 366 5.55 -2.95 5.60
CA TYR A 366 6.97 -2.61 5.48
C TYR A 366 7.20 -1.37 4.60
N LEU A 367 6.32 -1.07 3.64
CA LEU A 367 6.41 0.11 2.78
C LEU A 367 6.16 1.44 3.52
N LEU A 368 5.45 1.39 4.65
CA LEU A 368 5.05 2.55 5.46
C LEU A 368 6.20 3.02 6.35
N ARG A 369 7.10 3.83 5.78
CA ARG A 369 8.20 4.46 6.52
C ARG A 369 7.68 5.53 7.47
N ASN A 370 8.36 5.70 8.61
CA ASN A 370 8.10 6.83 9.51
C ASN A 370 8.80 8.11 9.04
N ALA A 371 8.57 8.48 7.78
CA ALA A 371 9.29 9.55 7.11
C ALA A 371 8.34 10.62 6.55
N PRO A 372 8.76 11.89 6.50
CA PRO A 372 7.99 12.95 5.88
C PRO A 372 7.93 12.77 4.35
N VAL A 373 6.91 13.35 3.73
CA VAL A 373 6.77 13.42 2.28
C VAL A 373 7.07 14.84 1.81
N SER A 374 8.06 14.96 0.93
CA SER A 374 8.45 16.21 0.30
C SER A 374 7.45 16.62 -0.78
N GLN A 375 7.19 17.92 -0.86
CA GLN A 375 6.42 18.55 -1.94
C GLN A 375 5.01 17.98 -2.16
N ILE A 376 4.39 17.41 -1.12
CA ILE A 376 3.02 16.90 -1.22
C ILE A 376 2.08 17.99 -1.74
N GLU A 377 2.26 19.26 -1.32
CA GLU A 377 1.39 20.35 -1.77
C GLU A 377 1.55 20.70 -3.26
N ARG A 378 2.73 20.44 -3.87
CA ARG A 378 2.97 20.68 -5.31
C ARG A 378 2.48 19.55 -6.20
N TYR A 379 2.33 18.34 -5.64
CA TYR A 379 1.85 17.16 -6.37
C TYR A 379 0.31 17.03 -6.30
N LEU A 380 -0.31 17.88 -5.51
CA LEU A 380 -1.74 17.90 -5.21
C LEU A 380 -2.46 19.13 -5.80
N LEU A 381 -1.72 20.07 -6.40
CA LEU A 381 -2.22 21.15 -7.26
C LEU A 381 -1.94 20.78 -8.72
#